data_AF-A0AAJ6Y6H3-F1
#
_entry.id   AF-A0AAJ6Y6H3-F1
#
_cell.length_a   1.000
_cell.length_b   1.000
_cell.length_c   1.000
_cell.angle_alpha   90.00
_cell.angle_beta   90.00
_cell.angle_gamma   90.00
#
_symmetry.space_group_name_H-M   'P 1'
#
loop_
_entity.id
_entity.type
_entity.pdbx_description
1 polymer ?
#
loop_
_entity_poly.entity_id
_entity_poly.type
_entity_poly.pdbx_seq_one_letter_code
_entity_poly.pdbx_strand_id
1 'polypeptide(L)'
;MSRMVNLLVLPHPQQRLPVLASLYPCRLRTIHTRSANSVSESQRKWNIGFKAPRRLVLGLGASFWSQFMSMAGTARSKHLGALAKQKGVIEEVLKNVDWPQQFPFKEEDFQRFDESPDSLFYDAPRFVTHIDDPAIAALTKYYSKVFPPSNTPGVRILDMCSSWVSHFPKGYKQHSIVGLGMNEEELKRNPVLTEYAVQDLNLNPKLPFEDNSFDVITNAVSVDYLAKPLDVFKEMCRVLKPGGLAIMSFSNRCFWTKAISIWTSTGDADHVMIVGSYFHYSGGFEPPQAVDISPNPGRSDPMHVVYSRKASTA
;
A
#
# COMPACT_ATOMS: atom_id res chain seq x y z
N MET A 1 20.92 25.13 -70.75
CA MET A 1 21.84 26.22 -71.15
C MET A 1 21.06 27.53 -71.18
N SER A 2 21.22 28.41 -70.19
CA SER A 2 21.37 29.87 -70.35
C SER A 2 21.48 30.55 -68.97
N ARG A 3 22.20 31.68 -68.94
CA ARG A 3 22.72 32.42 -67.78
C ARG A 3 21.76 33.51 -67.25
N MET A 4 21.99 33.93 -65.99
CA MET A 4 22.04 35.32 -65.41
C MET A 4 21.73 35.20 -63.90
N VAL A 5 22.54 35.56 -62.89
CA VAL A 5 23.33 36.78 -62.54
C VAL A 5 22.46 38.00 -62.21
N ASN A 6 22.21 38.29 -60.90
CA ASN A 6 22.74 39.48 -60.20
C ASN A 6 22.21 39.73 -58.75
N LEU A 7 23.17 40.10 -57.88
CA LEU A 7 23.19 41.08 -56.75
C LEU A 7 22.24 40.97 -55.53
N LEU A 8 22.76 40.81 -54.29
CA LEU A 8 23.29 41.83 -53.31
C LEU A 8 22.14 42.67 -52.70
N VAL A 9 21.92 42.90 -51.39
CA VAL A 9 22.78 43.27 -50.23
C VAL A 9 22.02 43.02 -48.88
N LEU A 10 22.77 42.76 -47.79
CA LEU A 10 22.43 42.68 -46.33
C LEU A 10 22.05 44.08 -45.71
N PRO A 11 21.48 44.26 -44.48
CA PRO A 11 22.12 43.93 -43.19
C PRO A 11 21.23 43.55 -41.96
N HIS A 12 21.72 42.57 -41.19
CA HIS A 12 22.07 42.53 -39.75
C HIS A 12 21.27 43.28 -38.62
N PRO A 13 21.47 42.93 -37.33
CA PRO A 13 20.45 42.32 -36.47
C PRO A 13 20.00 43.23 -35.30
N GLN A 14 18.87 42.92 -34.65
CA GLN A 14 18.53 43.50 -33.35
C GLN A 14 18.10 42.43 -32.34
N GLN A 15 18.95 42.26 -31.33
CA GLN A 15 18.62 41.71 -30.03
C GLN A 15 17.63 42.64 -29.32
N ARG A 16 16.60 42.10 -28.67
CA ARG A 16 15.88 42.80 -27.59
C ARG A 16 15.66 41.85 -26.40
N LEU A 17 16.24 42.27 -25.28
CA LEU A 17 16.06 41.80 -23.91
C LEU A 17 14.74 42.35 -23.31
N PRO A 18 14.32 41.88 -22.11
CA PRO A 18 12.92 41.83 -21.70
C PRO A 18 12.40 43.13 -21.09
N VAL A 19 11.07 43.31 -21.14
CA VAL A 19 10.36 44.43 -20.53
C VAL A 19 9.98 44.10 -19.08
N LEU A 20 10.28 45.06 -18.21
CA LEU A 20 10.13 45.07 -16.77
C LEU A 20 8.69 44.86 -16.27
N ALA A 21 8.64 44.18 -15.12
CA ALA A 21 7.51 44.14 -14.20
C ALA A 21 7.17 45.53 -13.63
N SER A 22 5.88 45.84 -13.57
CA SER A 22 5.31 46.99 -12.89
C SER A 22 5.24 46.77 -11.38
N LEU A 23 5.90 47.65 -10.63
CA LEU A 23 5.83 47.81 -9.18
C LEU A 23 4.54 48.55 -8.79
N TYR A 24 3.80 48.03 -7.81
CA TYR A 24 2.89 48.81 -6.98
C TYR A 24 3.37 48.74 -5.52
N PRO A 25 3.47 49.88 -4.80
CA PRO A 25 3.94 49.92 -3.42
C PRO A 25 2.77 49.93 -2.44
N CYS A 26 2.85 49.17 -1.34
CA CYS A 26 2.12 49.55 -0.12
C CYS A 26 2.75 48.99 1.17
N ARG A 27 3.42 49.91 1.89
CA ARG A 27 3.58 50.07 3.34
C ARG A 27 4.01 48.88 4.21
N LEU A 28 5.30 48.90 4.54
CA LEU A 28 5.82 48.44 5.84
C LEU A 28 5.31 49.32 6.99
N ARG A 29 4.95 48.70 8.11
CA ARG A 29 5.03 49.29 9.45
C ARG A 29 6.14 48.60 10.22
N THR A 30 7.20 49.34 10.47
CA THR A 30 8.25 49.04 11.45
C THR A 30 7.75 49.35 12.86
N ILE A 31 7.95 48.43 13.79
CA ILE A 31 8.04 48.74 15.22
C ILE A 31 9.37 48.17 15.70
N HIS A 32 10.29 49.07 16.05
CA HIS A 32 11.49 48.80 16.83
C HIS A 32 11.19 49.10 18.29
N THR A 33 11.56 48.21 19.20
CA THR A 33 12.18 48.52 20.51
C THR A 33 13.00 47.29 20.93
N ARG A 34 14.33 47.36 20.79
CA ARG A 34 15.37 47.48 21.83
C ARG A 34 15.42 46.37 22.89
N SER A 35 16.53 45.64 22.83
CA SER A 35 17.13 44.69 23.79
C SER A 35 17.49 45.35 25.13
N ALA A 36 17.35 44.62 26.25
CA ALA A 36 18.49 44.10 27.05
C ALA A 36 18.05 43.45 28.38
N ASN A 37 18.72 42.33 28.70
CA ASN A 37 19.07 41.76 30.01
C ASN A 37 17.95 41.25 30.95
N SER A 38 17.95 39.95 31.25
CA SER A 38 18.62 39.41 32.45
C SER A 38 18.36 37.91 32.61
N VAL A 39 19.42 37.17 32.92
CA VAL A 39 19.43 35.79 33.38
C VAL A 39 18.74 35.70 34.75
N SER A 40 17.80 34.77 34.91
CA SER A 40 17.49 34.18 36.23
C SER A 40 16.98 32.75 36.06
N GLU A 41 17.69 31.81 36.68
CA GLU A 41 17.29 30.44 36.88
C GLU A 41 15.94 30.35 37.59
N SER A 42 15.03 29.53 37.08
CA SER A 42 13.99 28.95 37.91
C SER A 42 13.67 27.54 37.42
N GLN A 43 14.18 26.55 38.16
CA GLN A 43 13.79 25.16 38.07
C GLN A 43 12.29 25.04 38.35
N ARG A 44 11.47 24.78 37.32
CA ARG A 44 10.10 24.30 37.51
C ARG A 44 10.07 22.79 37.32
N LYS A 45 10.02 22.08 38.46
CA LYS A 45 9.68 20.66 38.55
C LYS A 45 8.31 20.44 37.90
N TRP A 46 8.28 19.73 36.78
CA TRP A 46 7.05 19.13 36.25
C TRP A 46 6.87 17.76 36.90
N ASN A 47 6.11 17.71 37.99
CA ASN A 47 5.50 16.49 38.48
C ASN A 47 4.10 16.41 37.89
N ILE A 48 3.94 15.69 36.77
CA ILE A 48 2.64 15.20 36.33
C ILE A 48 2.71 13.68 36.36
N GLY A 49 2.02 13.12 37.36
CA GLY A 49 1.97 11.68 37.60
C GLY A 49 1.24 10.97 36.46
N PHE A 50 1.98 10.15 35.71
CA PHE A 50 1.39 9.14 34.84
C PHE A 50 0.73 8.06 35.71
N LYS A 51 -0.60 8.11 35.85
CA LYS A 51 -1.39 6.95 36.26
C LYS A 51 -1.68 6.12 35.01
N ALA A 52 -0.95 5.03 34.82
CA ALA A 52 -1.30 4.00 33.87
C ALA A 52 -2.62 3.32 34.28
N PRO A 53 -3.64 3.21 33.41
CA PRO A 53 -4.79 2.37 33.71
C PRO A 53 -4.39 0.90 33.50
N ARG A 54 -4.24 0.18 34.61
CA ARG A 54 -4.21 -1.28 34.63
C ARG A 54 -5.57 -1.81 34.18
N ARG A 55 -5.65 -2.37 32.97
CA ARG A 55 -6.61 -3.43 32.64
C ARG A 55 -5.84 -4.61 32.06
N LEU A 56 -5.48 -5.51 32.97
CA LEU A 56 -5.10 -6.87 32.65
C LEU A 56 -6.42 -7.62 32.38
N VAL A 57 -6.78 -7.80 31.12
CA VAL A 57 -7.79 -8.80 30.74
C VAL A 57 -7.03 -10.01 30.22
N LEU A 58 -6.77 -10.95 31.12
CA LEU A 58 -6.49 -12.34 30.78
C LEU A 58 -7.81 -12.94 30.26
N GLY A 59 -8.06 -12.75 28.96
CA GLY A 59 -9.11 -13.45 28.23
C GLY A 59 -8.47 -14.54 27.38
N LEU A 60 -8.85 -15.79 27.62
CA LEU A 60 -8.48 -16.95 26.81
C LEU A 60 -8.80 -16.65 25.33
N GLY A 61 -7.76 -16.53 24.50
CA GLY A 61 -7.87 -16.23 23.08
C GLY A 61 -8.53 -17.36 22.31
N ALA A 62 -9.83 -17.21 22.03
CA ALA A 62 -10.42 -17.80 20.85
C ALA A 62 -10.00 -16.92 19.67
N SER A 63 -9.21 -17.47 18.74
CA SER A 63 -8.88 -16.78 17.49
C SER A 63 -10.19 -16.35 16.80
N PHE A 64 -10.24 -15.11 16.34
CA PHE A 64 -11.42 -14.51 15.72
C PHE A 64 -11.91 -15.35 14.52
N TRP A 65 -10.98 -15.98 13.80
CA TRP A 65 -11.25 -16.98 12.77
C TRP A 65 -12.17 -18.14 13.19
N SER A 66 -12.17 -18.55 14.46
CA SER A 66 -13.04 -19.63 14.94
C SER A 66 -14.54 -19.37 14.72
N GLN A 67 -14.94 -18.10 14.53
CA GLN A 67 -16.32 -17.70 14.26
C GLN A 67 -16.76 -17.98 12.81
N PHE A 68 -15.84 -18.30 11.90
CA PHE A 68 -16.11 -18.54 10.48
C PHE A 68 -15.91 -20.00 10.06
N MET A 69 -15.52 -20.86 11.01
CA MET A 69 -15.31 -22.29 10.77
C MET A 69 -16.63 -23.07 10.81
N SER A 70 -16.91 -23.85 9.76
CA SER A 70 -17.97 -24.87 9.81
C SER A 70 -17.63 -25.91 10.90
N MET A 71 -18.62 -26.28 11.73
CA MET A 71 -18.47 -27.20 12.86
C MET A 71 -18.26 -28.67 12.42
N ALA A 72 -17.14 -28.95 11.75
CA ALA A 72 -16.74 -30.30 11.39
C ALA A 72 -15.25 -30.54 11.72
N GLY A 73 -14.98 -31.11 12.91
CA GLY A 73 -13.76 -31.89 13.18
C GLY A 73 -12.77 -31.30 14.20
N THR A 74 -12.93 -31.63 15.48
CA THR A 74 -11.87 -31.50 16.50
C THR A 74 -10.96 -32.72 16.52
N ALA A 75 -9.64 -32.55 16.37
CA ALA A 75 -8.66 -33.56 16.80
C ALA A 75 -7.35 -32.95 17.31
N ARG A 76 -7.01 -33.30 18.55
CA ARG A 76 -5.87 -32.90 19.37
C ARG A 76 -4.69 -33.85 19.15
N SER A 77 -3.47 -33.37 18.86
CA SER A 77 -2.22 -34.12 19.16
C SER A 77 -0.95 -33.26 19.08
N LYS A 78 0.05 -33.62 19.90
CA LYS A 78 1.18 -32.83 20.39
C LYS A 78 2.44 -32.88 19.49
N HIS A 79 3.18 -31.76 19.56
CA HIS A 79 4.57 -31.44 19.25
C HIS A 79 5.47 -32.48 18.55
N LEU A 80 5.62 -32.28 17.23
CA LEU A 80 6.87 -32.20 16.44
C LEU A 80 6.58 -32.00 14.92
N GLY A 81 5.31 -31.85 14.54
CA GLY A 81 4.87 -31.56 13.16
C GLY A 81 4.19 -30.19 12.96
N ALA A 82 4.58 -29.14 13.69
CA ALA A 82 3.87 -27.85 13.68
C ALA A 82 4.07 -27.02 12.39
N LEU A 83 5.18 -27.20 11.68
CA LEU A 83 5.59 -26.33 10.56
C LEU A 83 4.80 -26.60 9.27
N ALA A 84 4.69 -27.88 8.86
CA ALA A 84 3.83 -28.28 7.74
C ALA A 84 2.35 -28.05 8.04
N LYS A 85 1.99 -28.00 9.33
CA LYS A 85 0.64 -27.71 9.80
C LYS A 85 0.27 -26.24 9.58
N GLN A 86 1.18 -25.29 9.81
CA GLN A 86 0.87 -23.86 9.62
C GLN A 86 0.69 -23.47 8.15
N LYS A 87 1.54 -23.99 7.26
CA LYS A 87 1.39 -23.72 5.82
C LYS A 87 0.05 -24.21 5.27
N GLY A 88 -0.37 -25.41 5.68
CA GLY A 88 -1.70 -25.93 5.36
C GLY A 88 -2.81 -25.10 5.98
N VAL A 89 -2.67 -24.64 7.23
CA VAL A 89 -3.69 -23.82 7.90
C VAL A 89 -4.02 -22.56 7.10
N ILE A 90 -3.04 -21.80 6.61
CA ILE A 90 -3.26 -20.56 5.85
C ILE A 90 -4.02 -20.82 4.54
N GLU A 91 -3.61 -21.83 3.77
CA GLU A 91 -4.27 -22.18 2.50
C GLU A 91 -5.71 -22.67 2.71
N GLU A 92 -6.01 -23.27 3.87
CA GLU A 92 -7.35 -23.71 4.25
C GLU A 92 -8.23 -22.59 4.79
N VAL A 93 -7.68 -21.44 5.21
CA VAL A 93 -8.46 -20.33 5.79
C VAL A 93 -9.57 -19.87 4.86
N LEU A 94 -9.31 -19.67 3.57
CA LEU A 94 -10.35 -19.17 2.65
C LEU A 94 -11.13 -20.29 1.95
N LYS A 95 -10.96 -21.55 2.36
CA LYS A 95 -11.70 -22.68 1.78
C LYS A 95 -12.98 -22.92 2.56
N ASN A 96 -14.11 -22.99 1.83
CA ASN A 96 -15.44 -23.30 2.38
C ASN A 96 -15.85 -22.41 3.57
N VAL A 97 -15.48 -21.12 3.52
CA VAL A 97 -15.88 -20.14 4.53
C VAL A 97 -17.40 -19.96 4.49
N ASP A 98 -18.03 -20.05 5.66
CA ASP A 98 -19.42 -19.63 5.84
C ASP A 98 -19.43 -18.13 6.11
N TRP A 99 -19.52 -17.34 5.03
CA TRP A 99 -19.49 -15.88 5.13
C TRP A 99 -20.75 -15.35 5.80
N PRO A 100 -20.65 -14.56 6.89
CA PRO A 100 -21.78 -13.85 7.45
C PRO A 100 -22.49 -12.99 6.39
N GLN A 101 -23.80 -12.81 6.53
CA GLN A 101 -24.59 -12.01 5.59
C GLN A 101 -24.12 -10.54 5.49
N GLN A 102 -23.51 -10.02 6.55
CA GLN A 102 -23.02 -8.65 6.63
C GLN A 102 -21.52 -8.63 6.88
N PHE A 103 -20.87 -7.54 6.46
CA PHE A 103 -19.46 -7.33 6.74
C PHE A 103 -19.21 -7.38 8.26
N PRO A 104 -18.31 -8.26 8.74
CA PRO A 104 -18.21 -8.57 10.16
C PRO A 104 -17.38 -7.56 10.97
N PHE A 105 -16.75 -6.59 10.31
CA PHE A 105 -15.88 -5.59 10.94
C PHE A 105 -16.61 -4.27 11.16
N LYS A 106 -16.26 -3.61 12.27
CA LYS A 106 -16.83 -2.33 12.68
C LYS A 106 -15.91 -1.18 12.30
N GLU A 107 -16.39 0.05 12.42
CA GLU A 107 -15.58 1.23 12.13
C GLU A 107 -14.33 1.33 13.04
N GLU A 108 -14.44 0.90 14.30
CA GLU A 108 -13.34 0.94 15.26
C GLU A 108 -12.18 -0.01 14.88
N ASP A 109 -12.47 -1.07 14.14
CA ASP A 109 -11.50 -2.04 13.62
C ASP A 109 -10.53 -1.40 12.60
N PHE A 110 -10.93 -0.27 11.99
CA PHE A 110 -10.17 0.47 10.99
C PHE A 110 -9.50 1.73 11.55
N GLN A 111 -9.66 2.02 12.84
CA GLN A 111 -8.94 3.10 13.51
C GLN A 111 -7.47 2.73 13.71
N ARG A 112 -6.63 3.74 13.94
CA ARG A 112 -5.18 3.61 14.07
C ARG A 112 -4.71 4.26 15.37
N PHE A 113 -3.54 3.85 15.84
CA PHE A 113 -2.94 4.49 17.01
C PHE A 113 -2.53 5.95 16.70
N ASP A 114 -2.00 6.19 15.50
CA ASP A 114 -1.66 7.50 14.98
C ASP A 114 -2.60 7.89 13.82
N GLU A 115 -3.63 8.66 14.16
CA GLU A 115 -4.60 9.24 13.23
C GLU A 115 -4.15 10.57 12.62
N SER A 116 -2.91 11.00 12.84
CA SER A 116 -2.39 12.16 12.11
C SER A 116 -2.39 11.88 10.59
N PRO A 117 -2.53 12.93 9.75
CA PRO A 117 -2.58 12.76 8.30
C PRO A 117 -1.40 11.95 7.75
N ASP A 118 -1.68 11.01 6.85
CA ASP A 118 -0.66 10.12 6.28
C ASP A 118 0.39 10.89 5.48
N SER A 119 0.00 12.03 4.90
CA SER A 119 0.92 12.97 4.25
C SER A 119 2.07 13.42 5.15
N LEU A 120 1.87 13.56 6.46
CA LEU A 120 2.95 13.89 7.40
C LEU A 120 3.90 12.71 7.62
N PHE A 121 3.37 11.49 7.64
CA PHE A 121 4.16 10.28 7.86
C PHE A 121 5.00 9.90 6.64
N TYR A 122 4.48 10.15 5.43
CA TYR A 122 5.11 9.82 4.15
C TYR A 122 5.82 11.01 3.46
N ASP A 123 5.92 12.16 4.14
CA ASP A 123 6.60 13.37 3.60
C ASP A 123 8.06 13.10 3.23
N ALA A 124 8.80 12.42 4.11
CA ALA A 124 10.18 12.02 3.86
C ALA A 124 10.26 10.65 3.18
N PRO A 125 11.04 10.51 2.08
CA PRO A 125 11.21 9.23 1.40
C PRO A 125 12.00 8.24 2.25
N ARG A 126 11.73 6.96 2.07
CA ARG A 126 12.40 5.83 2.71
C ARG A 126 12.90 4.86 1.66
N PHE A 127 14.17 4.96 1.31
CA PHE A 127 14.84 4.04 0.38
C PHE A 127 15.32 2.77 1.08
N VAL A 128 14.39 2.07 1.74
CA VAL A 128 14.63 0.79 2.43
C VAL A 128 13.54 -0.19 2.05
N THR A 129 13.81 -1.49 2.22
CA THR A 129 12.78 -2.52 2.16
C THR A 129 12.20 -2.74 3.55
N HIS A 130 10.90 -3.05 3.62
CA HIS A 130 10.18 -3.24 4.89
C HIS A 130 10.09 -4.70 5.36
N ILE A 131 10.63 -5.60 4.54
CA ILE A 131 10.71 -7.05 4.76
C ILE A 131 12.12 -7.54 4.41
N ASP A 132 12.51 -8.67 4.97
CA ASP A 132 13.82 -9.28 4.76
C ASP A 132 14.03 -9.89 3.36
N ASP A 133 15.29 -10.13 3.00
CA ASP A 133 15.68 -10.66 1.68
C ASP A 133 15.04 -12.02 1.35
N PRO A 134 14.94 -12.99 2.29
CA PRO A 134 14.18 -14.23 2.05
C PRO A 134 12.72 -13.97 1.66
N ALA A 135 11.99 -13.12 2.38
CA ALA A 135 10.59 -12.81 2.12
C ALA A 135 10.43 -12.11 0.76
N ILE A 136 11.33 -11.19 0.44
CA ILE A 136 11.41 -10.56 -0.89
C ILE A 136 11.60 -11.62 -1.97
N ALA A 137 12.56 -12.53 -1.80
CA ALA A 137 12.83 -13.58 -2.79
C ALA A 137 11.63 -14.52 -2.99
N ALA A 138 10.90 -14.83 -1.92
CA ALA A 138 9.67 -15.60 -1.99
C ALA A 138 8.57 -14.88 -2.76
N LEU A 139 8.34 -13.59 -2.48
CA LEU A 139 7.37 -12.76 -3.19
C LEU A 139 7.72 -12.62 -4.67
N THR A 140 8.98 -12.32 -4.99
CA THR A 140 9.46 -12.26 -6.37
C THR A 140 9.25 -13.57 -7.12
N LYS A 141 9.53 -14.71 -6.46
CA LYS A 141 9.27 -16.04 -7.03
C LYS A 141 7.78 -16.30 -7.25
N TYR A 142 6.92 -15.84 -6.34
CA TYR A 142 5.47 -15.93 -6.53
C TYR A 142 5.02 -15.13 -7.76
N TYR A 143 5.42 -13.85 -7.86
CA TYR A 143 5.12 -13.01 -9.02
C TYR A 143 5.59 -13.61 -10.35
N SER A 144 6.78 -14.23 -10.40
CA SER A 144 7.26 -14.89 -11.62
C SER A 144 6.36 -16.02 -12.16
N LYS A 145 5.51 -16.59 -11.30
CA LYS A 145 4.58 -17.67 -11.68
C LYS A 145 3.23 -17.15 -12.12
N VAL A 146 2.76 -16.05 -11.52
CA VAL A 146 1.38 -15.58 -11.69
C VAL A 146 1.26 -14.38 -12.62
N PHE A 147 2.33 -13.62 -12.83
CA PHE A 147 2.31 -12.52 -13.78
C PHE A 147 2.18 -13.02 -15.21
N PRO A 148 1.49 -12.25 -16.08
CA PRO A 148 1.58 -12.45 -17.52
C PRO A 148 3.04 -12.40 -17.97
N PRO A 149 3.43 -13.11 -19.05
CA PRO A 149 4.78 -13.06 -19.58
C PRO A 149 5.27 -11.62 -19.80
N SER A 150 6.57 -11.38 -19.57
CA SER A 150 7.13 -10.05 -19.79
C SER A 150 7.06 -9.66 -21.27
N ASN A 151 6.85 -8.37 -21.53
CA ASN A 151 6.59 -7.78 -22.84
C ASN A 151 5.34 -8.34 -23.57
N THR A 152 4.30 -8.73 -22.82
CA THR A 152 3.02 -9.12 -23.42
C THR A 152 2.26 -7.88 -23.88
N PRO A 153 1.91 -7.75 -25.18
CA PRO A 153 1.19 -6.59 -25.69
C PRO A 153 -0.17 -6.40 -25.01
N GLY A 154 -0.49 -5.15 -24.67
CA GLY A 154 -1.78 -4.76 -24.10
C GLY A 154 -1.98 -5.06 -22.60
N VAL A 155 -1.02 -5.76 -21.96
CA VAL A 155 -1.06 -6.01 -20.52
C VAL A 155 -0.66 -4.74 -19.75
N ARG A 156 -1.50 -4.36 -18.79
CA ARG A 156 -1.26 -3.24 -17.87
C ARG A 156 -1.29 -3.73 -16.42
N ILE A 157 -0.34 -3.27 -15.62
CA ILE A 157 -0.23 -3.61 -14.20
C ILE A 157 -0.35 -2.34 -13.37
N LEU A 158 -1.14 -2.39 -12.30
CA LEU A 158 -1.18 -1.36 -11.27
C LEU A 158 -0.53 -1.89 -9.99
N ASP A 159 0.54 -1.24 -9.55
CA ASP A 159 1.16 -1.45 -8.24
C ASP A 159 0.61 -0.42 -7.26
N MET A 160 -0.31 -0.87 -6.39
CA MET A 160 -0.97 -0.04 -5.39
C MET A 160 -0.16 0.06 -4.11
N CYS A 161 -0.21 1.25 -3.50
CA CYS A 161 0.64 1.61 -2.37
C CYS A 161 2.13 1.40 -2.69
N SER A 162 2.52 1.70 -3.92
CA SER A 162 3.89 1.52 -4.42
C SER A 162 4.85 2.51 -3.78
N SER A 163 6.13 2.16 -3.86
CA SER A 163 7.27 2.91 -3.35
C SER A 163 8.41 2.82 -4.38
N TRP A 164 9.67 2.88 -3.93
CA TRP A 164 10.87 2.83 -4.77
C TRP A 164 11.22 1.41 -5.27
N VAL A 165 10.50 0.38 -4.82
CA VAL A 165 10.68 -1.01 -5.26
C VAL A 165 9.36 -1.79 -5.16
N SER A 166 9.02 -2.53 -6.22
CA SER A 166 7.80 -3.36 -6.29
C SER A 166 8.05 -4.87 -6.08
N HIS A 167 9.31 -5.29 -5.90
CA HIS A 167 9.73 -6.69 -5.75
C HIS A 167 9.39 -7.61 -6.95
N PHE A 168 9.20 -7.03 -8.13
CA PHE A 168 8.94 -7.78 -9.36
C PHE A 168 10.15 -8.61 -9.79
N PRO A 169 9.96 -9.68 -10.59
CA PRO A 169 11.07 -10.49 -11.12
C PRO A 169 12.10 -9.63 -11.83
N LYS A 170 13.38 -9.95 -11.66
CA LYS A 170 14.49 -9.21 -12.28
C LYS A 170 14.30 -9.16 -13.81
N GLY A 171 14.29 -7.95 -14.35
CA GLY A 171 14.11 -7.72 -15.79
C GLY A 171 12.67 -7.82 -16.28
N TYR A 172 11.69 -8.03 -15.39
CA TYR A 172 10.29 -7.96 -15.75
C TYR A 172 9.94 -6.55 -16.23
N LYS A 173 9.34 -6.50 -17.41
CA LYS A 173 8.90 -5.27 -18.07
C LYS A 173 7.56 -5.49 -18.72
N GLN A 174 6.78 -4.41 -18.76
CA GLN A 174 5.50 -4.30 -19.45
C GLN A 174 5.37 -2.88 -20.00
N HIS A 175 4.57 -2.72 -21.06
CA HIS A 175 4.38 -1.40 -21.68
C HIS A 175 3.79 -0.37 -20.70
N SER A 176 2.96 -0.81 -19.77
CA SER A 176 2.39 0.03 -18.70
C SER A 176 2.44 -0.72 -17.37
N ILE A 177 3.31 -0.25 -16.49
CA ILE A 177 3.36 -0.61 -15.07
C ILE A 177 3.20 0.69 -14.30
N VAL A 178 2.06 0.85 -13.64
CA VAL A 178 1.64 2.09 -13.00
C VAL A 178 1.83 1.96 -11.50
N GLY A 179 2.59 2.86 -10.88
CA GLY A 179 2.67 2.92 -9.42
C GLY A 179 1.70 3.94 -8.86
N LEU A 180 0.92 3.56 -7.85
CA LEU A 180 0.13 4.51 -7.07
C LEU A 180 0.67 4.50 -5.64
N GLY A 181 1.21 5.63 -5.17
CA GLY A 181 1.84 5.70 -3.85
C GLY A 181 1.69 7.08 -3.21
N MET A 182 2.34 7.26 -2.06
CA MET A 182 2.24 8.49 -1.26
C MET A 182 3.47 9.40 -1.34
N ASN A 183 4.61 8.87 -1.77
CA ASN A 183 5.85 9.64 -1.87
C ASN A 183 6.34 9.68 -3.32
N GLU A 184 6.39 10.88 -3.90
CA GLU A 184 6.75 11.05 -5.30
C GLU A 184 8.22 10.69 -5.59
N GLU A 185 9.13 10.94 -4.64
CA GLU A 185 10.56 10.65 -4.81
C GLU A 185 10.83 9.14 -4.80
N GLU A 186 10.08 8.38 -4.00
CA GLU A 186 10.10 6.93 -4.02
C GLU A 186 9.62 6.40 -5.38
N LEU A 187 8.44 6.83 -5.84
CA LEU A 187 7.87 6.40 -7.12
C LEU A 187 8.79 6.70 -8.31
N LYS A 188 9.41 7.89 -8.35
CA LYS A 188 10.38 8.27 -9.39
C LYS A 188 11.61 7.35 -9.44
N ARG A 189 12.01 6.76 -8.31
CA ARG A 189 13.17 5.87 -8.24
C ARG A 189 12.84 4.41 -8.52
N ASN A 190 11.57 4.05 -8.63
CA ASN A 190 11.18 2.68 -8.87
C ASN A 190 11.48 2.26 -10.32
N PRO A 191 12.43 1.32 -10.54
CA PRO A 191 12.94 1.03 -11.87
C PRO A 191 11.98 0.24 -12.76
N VAL A 192 10.90 -0.32 -12.20
CA VAL A 192 9.91 -1.09 -12.99
C VAL A 192 8.71 -0.25 -13.43
N LEU A 193 8.47 0.91 -12.82
CA LEU A 193 7.34 1.77 -13.15
C LEU A 193 7.58 2.49 -14.48
N THR A 194 6.55 2.56 -15.31
CA THR A 194 6.53 3.36 -16.54
C THR A 194 5.82 4.70 -16.33
N GLU A 195 4.91 4.75 -15.37
CA GLU A 195 4.12 5.92 -14.98
C GLU A 195 3.74 5.79 -13.50
N TYR A 196 3.42 6.91 -12.85
CA TYR A 196 2.98 6.90 -11.46
C TYR A 196 1.95 8.00 -11.16
N ALA A 197 1.20 7.81 -10.07
CA ALA A 197 0.32 8.80 -9.49
C ALA A 197 0.53 8.87 -7.97
N VAL A 198 0.42 10.07 -7.40
CA VAL A 198 0.51 10.30 -5.96
C VAL A 198 -0.89 10.50 -5.39
N GLN A 199 -1.30 9.64 -4.46
CA GLN A 199 -2.62 9.72 -3.87
C GLN A 199 -2.71 9.04 -2.50
N ASP A 200 -3.38 9.72 -1.59
CA ASP A 200 -3.79 9.18 -0.30
C ASP A 200 -5.13 8.45 -0.43
N LEU A 201 -5.11 7.12 -0.38
CA LEU A 201 -6.30 6.27 -0.47
C LEU A 201 -7.19 6.33 0.78
N ASN A 202 -6.64 6.71 1.94
CA ASN A 202 -7.41 6.87 3.17
C ASN A 202 -8.22 8.17 3.16
N LEU A 203 -7.71 9.21 2.49
CA LEU A 203 -8.46 10.45 2.21
C LEU A 203 -9.42 10.27 1.02
N ASN A 204 -8.91 9.83 -0.13
CA ASN A 204 -9.69 9.63 -1.34
C ASN A 204 -9.49 8.19 -1.87
N PRO A 205 -10.44 7.27 -1.64
CA PRO A 205 -10.31 5.89 -2.10
C PRO A 205 -10.53 5.72 -3.61
N LYS A 206 -11.06 6.75 -4.32
CA LYS A 206 -11.35 6.69 -5.74
C LYS A 206 -10.08 6.66 -6.58
N LEU A 207 -9.84 5.57 -7.30
CA LEU A 207 -8.65 5.41 -8.13
C LEU A 207 -8.71 6.32 -9.36
N PRO A 208 -7.62 7.02 -9.73
CA PRO A 208 -7.60 8.01 -10.81
C PRO A 208 -7.43 7.33 -12.19
N PHE A 209 -8.10 6.21 -12.40
CA PHE A 209 -7.99 5.40 -13.61
C PHE A 209 -9.37 5.04 -14.14
N GLU A 210 -9.45 4.82 -15.45
CA GLU A 210 -10.67 4.38 -16.13
C GLU A 210 -11.04 2.95 -15.76
N ASP A 211 -12.32 2.61 -15.90
CA ASP A 211 -12.84 1.26 -15.71
C ASP A 211 -12.10 0.26 -16.62
N ASN A 212 -11.91 -0.97 -16.14
CA ASN A 212 -11.34 -2.06 -16.93
C ASN A 212 -9.99 -1.73 -17.61
N SER A 213 -9.13 -0.97 -16.91
CA SER A 213 -7.81 -0.56 -17.42
C SER A 213 -6.71 -1.57 -17.16
N PHE A 214 -6.79 -2.36 -16.09
CA PHE A 214 -5.67 -3.19 -15.62
C PHE A 214 -5.95 -4.69 -15.72
N ASP A 215 -4.92 -5.45 -16.06
CA ASP A 215 -4.95 -6.91 -16.08
C ASP A 215 -4.51 -7.51 -14.73
N VAL A 216 -3.63 -6.79 -14.03
CA VAL A 216 -3.11 -7.18 -12.71
C VAL A 216 -3.05 -5.97 -11.79
N ILE A 217 -3.49 -6.16 -10.54
CA ILE A 217 -3.23 -5.25 -9.42
C ILE A 217 -2.33 -5.96 -8.40
N THR A 218 -1.27 -5.30 -7.95
CA THR A 218 -0.48 -5.71 -6.79
C THR A 218 -0.64 -4.73 -5.64
N ASN A 219 -0.60 -5.23 -4.41
CA ASN A 219 -0.41 -4.44 -3.20
C ASN A 219 0.57 -5.22 -2.32
N ALA A 220 1.81 -4.74 -2.21
CA ALA A 220 2.83 -5.37 -1.41
C ALA A 220 2.97 -4.65 -0.07
N VAL A 221 2.81 -5.39 1.02
CA VAL A 221 3.06 -5.00 2.42
C VAL A 221 2.39 -3.68 2.82
N SER A 222 1.18 -3.44 2.31
CA SER A 222 0.47 -2.17 2.51
C SER A 222 -1.03 -2.25 2.78
N VAL A 223 -1.66 -3.42 2.61
CA VAL A 223 -3.12 -3.60 2.83
C VAL A 223 -3.52 -3.33 4.28
N ASP A 224 -2.59 -3.51 5.21
CA ASP A 224 -2.70 -3.30 6.65
C ASP A 224 -2.86 -1.82 7.07
N TYR A 225 -2.65 -0.88 6.14
CA TYR A 225 -2.80 0.56 6.39
C TYR A 225 -4.09 1.15 5.81
N LEU A 226 -4.93 0.36 5.11
CA LEU A 226 -6.16 0.84 4.50
C LEU A 226 -7.28 0.98 5.53
N ALA A 227 -7.67 2.22 5.83
CA ALA A 227 -8.77 2.55 6.73
C ALA A 227 -10.16 2.46 6.06
N LYS A 228 -10.21 2.42 4.71
CA LYS A 228 -11.44 2.28 3.92
C LYS A 228 -11.36 1.11 2.92
N PRO A 229 -11.09 -0.13 3.38
CA PRO A 229 -10.73 -1.22 2.49
C PRO A 229 -11.85 -1.60 1.52
N LEU A 230 -13.13 -1.54 1.93
CA LEU A 230 -14.23 -1.88 1.02
C LEU A 230 -14.36 -0.88 -0.15
N ASP A 231 -14.13 0.41 0.10
CA ASP A 231 -14.18 1.42 -0.97
C ASP A 231 -13.00 1.26 -1.93
N VAL A 232 -11.81 1.01 -1.40
CA VAL A 232 -10.60 0.76 -2.19
C VAL A 232 -10.75 -0.52 -3.02
N PHE A 233 -11.28 -1.60 -2.46
CA PHE A 233 -11.47 -2.86 -3.18
C PHE A 233 -12.57 -2.78 -4.24
N LYS A 234 -13.64 -1.99 -4.01
CA LYS A 234 -14.62 -1.68 -5.08
C LYS A 234 -13.96 -0.95 -6.24
N GLU A 235 -13.07 0.00 -5.96
CA GLU A 235 -12.32 0.71 -6.99
C GLU A 235 -11.31 -0.19 -7.70
N MET A 236 -10.63 -1.10 -6.98
CA MET A 236 -9.81 -2.15 -7.58
C MET A 236 -10.64 -3.00 -8.56
N CYS A 237 -11.85 -3.41 -8.16
CA CYS A 237 -12.76 -4.15 -9.02
C CYS A 237 -13.18 -3.34 -10.25
N ARG A 238 -13.47 -2.05 -10.08
CA ARG A 238 -13.84 -1.14 -11.18
C ARG A 238 -12.72 -1.04 -12.23
N VAL A 239 -11.48 -0.82 -11.80
CA VAL A 239 -10.35 -0.59 -12.72
C VAL A 239 -9.74 -1.88 -13.26
N LEU A 240 -10.01 -3.04 -12.66
CA LEU A 240 -9.64 -4.34 -13.22
C LEU A 240 -10.52 -4.69 -14.42
N LYS A 241 -9.89 -5.25 -15.46
CA LYS A 241 -10.59 -5.91 -16.57
C LYS A 241 -11.32 -7.16 -16.07
N PRO A 242 -12.42 -7.60 -16.70
CA PRO A 242 -13.04 -8.89 -16.40
C PRO A 242 -12.02 -10.03 -16.47
N GLY A 243 -11.94 -10.86 -15.43
CA GLY A 243 -10.93 -11.91 -15.28
C GLY A 243 -9.55 -11.44 -14.81
N GLY A 244 -9.33 -10.13 -14.66
CA GLY A 244 -8.10 -9.53 -14.15
C GLY A 244 -7.79 -9.92 -12.71
N LEU A 245 -6.51 -9.97 -12.34
CA LEU A 245 -6.02 -10.54 -11.09
C LEU A 245 -5.64 -9.46 -10.08
N ALA A 246 -6.19 -9.51 -8.86
CA ALA A 246 -5.76 -8.69 -7.73
C ALA A 246 -4.96 -9.54 -6.73
N ILE A 247 -3.79 -9.05 -6.31
CA ILE A 247 -2.86 -9.77 -5.44
C ILE A 247 -2.48 -8.87 -4.26
N MET A 248 -2.97 -9.22 -3.06
CA MET A 248 -2.58 -8.58 -1.80
C MET A 248 -1.54 -9.47 -1.12
N SER A 249 -0.29 -9.02 -1.03
CA SER A 249 0.78 -9.73 -0.35
C SER A 249 1.22 -8.98 0.90
N PHE A 250 1.29 -9.65 2.04
CA PHE A 250 1.55 -9.00 3.33
C PHE A 250 2.39 -9.89 4.26
N SER A 251 3.03 -9.22 5.21
CA SER A 251 3.80 -9.80 6.30
C SER A 251 3.22 -9.34 7.63
N ASN A 252 3.77 -9.83 8.75
CA ASN A 252 3.50 -9.28 10.07
C ASN A 252 4.36 -8.05 10.41
N ARG A 253 5.26 -7.66 9.50
CA ARG A 253 6.06 -6.44 9.58
C ARG A 253 5.21 -5.25 9.14
N CYS A 254 4.97 -4.32 10.05
CA CYS A 254 4.23 -3.10 9.77
C CYS A 254 4.72 -1.91 10.61
N PHE A 255 4.38 -0.70 10.18
CA PHE A 255 4.41 0.48 11.02
C PHE A 255 3.22 0.43 11.98
N TRP A 256 3.42 -0.24 13.13
CA TRP A 256 2.39 -0.47 14.15
C TRP A 256 1.49 0.75 14.42
N THR A 257 2.03 1.96 14.47
CA THR A 257 1.23 3.15 14.78
C THR A 257 0.25 3.55 13.67
N LYS A 258 0.56 3.20 12.41
CA LYS A 258 -0.25 3.52 11.22
C LYS A 258 -1.08 2.34 10.72
N ALA A 259 -0.83 1.12 11.19
CA ALA A 259 -1.65 -0.04 10.86
C ALA A 259 -3.02 0.05 11.56
N ILE A 260 -4.05 -0.49 10.92
CA ILE A 260 -5.41 -0.52 11.47
C ILE A 260 -5.49 -1.41 12.72
N SER A 261 -6.40 -1.08 13.63
CA SER A 261 -6.51 -1.68 14.96
C SER A 261 -6.77 -3.18 14.90
N ILE A 262 -7.57 -3.64 13.94
CA ILE A 262 -7.82 -5.07 13.74
C ILE A 262 -6.56 -5.80 13.33
N TRP A 263 -5.74 -5.23 12.44
CA TRP A 263 -4.49 -5.84 12.02
C TRP A 263 -3.52 -6.00 13.19
N THR A 264 -3.39 -4.95 14.00
CA THR A 264 -2.51 -4.93 15.17
C THR A 264 -3.00 -5.80 16.33
N SER A 265 -4.26 -6.22 16.32
CA SER A 265 -4.89 -7.03 17.38
C SER A 265 -5.04 -8.51 17.02
N THR A 266 -4.69 -8.93 15.80
CA THR A 266 -4.88 -10.29 15.31
C THR A 266 -3.60 -10.92 14.73
N GLY A 267 -3.64 -12.23 14.44
CA GLY A 267 -2.49 -12.95 13.86
C GLY A 267 -2.65 -13.24 12.36
N ASP A 268 -1.62 -13.87 11.77
CA ASP A 268 -1.50 -14.10 10.32
C ASP A 268 -2.71 -14.81 9.68
N ALA A 269 -3.29 -15.82 10.36
CA ALA A 269 -4.47 -16.52 9.85
C ALA A 269 -5.72 -15.63 9.86
N ASP A 270 -5.86 -14.76 10.87
CA ASP A 270 -6.93 -13.77 10.92
C ASP A 270 -6.71 -12.70 9.85
N HIS A 271 -5.46 -12.28 9.57
CA HIS A 271 -5.14 -11.34 8.48
C HIS A 271 -5.57 -11.87 7.11
N VAL A 272 -5.36 -13.15 6.85
CA VAL A 272 -5.84 -13.81 5.62
C VAL A 272 -7.36 -13.73 5.52
N MET A 273 -8.08 -13.94 6.63
CA MET A 273 -9.53 -13.76 6.67
C MET A 273 -9.98 -12.33 6.48
N ILE A 274 -9.28 -11.39 7.09
CA ILE A 274 -9.58 -9.97 7.00
C ILE A 274 -9.49 -9.53 5.54
N VAL A 275 -8.39 -9.85 4.86
CA VAL A 275 -8.21 -9.52 3.44
C VAL A 275 -9.18 -10.30 2.53
N GLY A 276 -9.45 -11.57 2.84
CA GLY A 276 -10.46 -12.36 2.13
C GLY A 276 -11.85 -11.74 2.25
N SER A 277 -12.21 -11.23 3.42
CA SER A 277 -13.46 -10.50 3.65
C SER A 277 -13.53 -9.25 2.77
N TYR A 278 -12.43 -8.50 2.62
CA TYR A 278 -12.44 -7.32 1.74
C TYR A 278 -12.77 -7.68 0.29
N PHE A 279 -12.21 -8.77 -0.25
CA PHE A 279 -12.59 -9.29 -1.57
C PHE A 279 -14.06 -9.74 -1.63
N HIS A 280 -14.52 -10.50 -0.63
CA HIS A 280 -15.88 -11.03 -0.61
C HIS A 280 -16.94 -9.91 -0.55
N TYR A 281 -16.81 -8.99 0.40
CA TYR A 281 -17.82 -7.97 0.69
C TYR A 281 -17.74 -6.72 -0.19
N SER A 282 -16.63 -6.50 -0.92
CA SER A 282 -16.58 -5.45 -1.95
C SER A 282 -17.39 -5.79 -3.20
N GLY A 283 -17.58 -7.08 -3.48
CA GLY A 283 -18.35 -7.59 -4.61
C GLY A 283 -17.60 -7.53 -5.95
N GLY A 284 -18.08 -8.30 -6.93
CA GLY A 284 -17.51 -8.35 -8.28
C GLY A 284 -16.21 -9.17 -8.41
N PHE A 285 -15.76 -9.81 -7.35
CA PHE A 285 -14.64 -10.75 -7.36
C PHE A 285 -15.12 -12.21 -7.29
N GLU A 286 -14.30 -13.11 -7.81
CA GLU A 286 -14.41 -14.55 -7.55
C GLU A 286 -14.11 -14.86 -6.06
N PRO A 287 -14.46 -16.06 -5.55
CA PRO A 287 -14.11 -16.45 -4.19
C PRO A 287 -12.59 -16.28 -3.94
N PRO A 288 -12.19 -15.53 -2.91
CA PRO A 288 -10.79 -15.22 -2.67
C PRO A 288 -10.02 -16.48 -2.25
N GLN A 289 -8.73 -16.51 -2.60
CA GLN A 289 -7.84 -17.62 -2.32
C GLN A 289 -6.62 -17.13 -1.55
N ALA A 290 -6.03 -18.01 -0.74
CA ALA A 290 -4.85 -17.70 0.06
C ALA A 290 -3.72 -18.68 -0.23
N VAL A 291 -2.48 -18.19 -0.20
CA VAL A 291 -1.26 -19.00 -0.26
C VAL A 291 -0.25 -18.47 0.74
N ASP A 292 0.37 -19.39 1.49
CA ASP A 292 1.53 -19.10 2.32
C ASP A 292 2.82 -19.31 1.52
N ILE A 293 3.55 -18.22 1.27
CA ILE A 293 4.83 -18.21 0.57
C ILE A 293 6.00 -17.95 1.53
N SER A 294 5.78 -18.02 2.84
CA SER A 294 6.81 -17.80 3.86
C SER A 294 8.03 -18.70 3.62
N PRO A 295 9.25 -18.15 3.50
CA PRO A 295 10.41 -18.91 3.08
C PRO A 295 11.00 -19.74 4.22
N ASN A 296 11.15 -19.16 5.42
CA ASN A 296 11.71 -19.83 6.59
C ASN A 296 10.92 -19.44 7.86
N PRO A 297 9.75 -20.05 8.11
CA PRO A 297 8.90 -19.67 9.24
C PRO A 297 9.66 -19.66 10.58
N GLY A 298 9.56 -18.55 11.31
CA GLY A 298 10.26 -18.33 12.59
C GLY A 298 11.73 -17.90 12.47
N ARG A 299 12.27 -17.77 11.25
CA ARG A 299 13.64 -17.30 10.99
C ARG A 299 13.71 -16.14 10.01
N SER A 300 12.72 -16.02 9.13
CA SER A 300 12.52 -14.89 8.24
C SER A 300 11.16 -14.26 8.49
N ASP A 301 10.95 -13.09 7.93
CA ASP A 301 9.62 -12.48 7.86
C ASP A 301 8.65 -13.45 7.16
N PRO A 302 7.42 -13.63 7.69
CA PRO A 302 6.40 -14.41 7.00
C PRO A 302 5.91 -13.64 5.78
N MET A 303 5.34 -14.35 4.82
CA MET A 303 4.79 -13.75 3.61
C MET A 303 3.58 -14.54 3.14
N HIS A 304 2.43 -13.88 3.19
CA HIS A 304 1.14 -14.44 2.79
C HIS A 304 0.61 -13.68 1.58
N VAL A 305 -0.14 -14.39 0.74
CA VAL A 305 -0.82 -13.80 -0.41
C VAL A 305 -2.28 -14.15 -0.34
N VAL A 306 -3.14 -13.13 -0.39
CA VAL A 306 -4.57 -13.28 -0.67
C VAL A 306 -4.84 -12.66 -2.03
N TYR A 307 -5.50 -13.41 -2.90
CA TYR A 307 -5.78 -12.96 -4.26
C TYR A 307 -7.18 -13.37 -4.69
N SER A 308 -7.70 -12.63 -5.67
CA SER A 308 -8.91 -12.99 -6.39
C SER A 308 -8.88 -12.42 -7.80
N ARG A 309 -9.78 -12.90 -8.66
CA ARG A 309 -10.01 -12.32 -9.99
C ARG A 309 -11.30 -11.54 -10.00
N LYS A 310 -11.36 -10.47 -10.79
CA LYS A 310 -12.64 -9.85 -11.13
C LYS A 310 -13.49 -10.89 -11.87
N ALA A 311 -14.73 -11.09 -11.44
CA ALA A 311 -15.65 -12.00 -12.11
C ALA A 311 -15.86 -11.57 -13.57
N SER A 312 -15.83 -12.52 -14.50
CA SER A 312 -15.96 -12.23 -15.94
C SER A 312 -17.27 -11.54 -16.34
N THR A 313 -18.27 -11.58 -15.46
CA THR A 313 -19.61 -11.02 -15.66
C THR A 313 -19.86 -9.72 -14.87
N ALA A 314 -18.85 -9.21 -14.17
CA ALA A 314 -18.94 -8.02 -13.30
C ALA A 314 -18.64 -6.71 -14.04
#